data_AF-A0A843EIJ2-F1
#
_entry.id   AF-A0A843EIJ2-F1
#
_cell.length_a   1.000
_cell.length_b   1.000
_cell.length_c   1.000
_cell.angle_alpha   90.00
_cell.angle_beta   90.00
_cell.angle_gamma   90.00
#
_symmetry.space_group_name_H-M   'P 1'
#
loop_
_entity.id
_entity.type
_entity.pdbx_description
1 polymer ?
#
loop_
_entity_poly.entity_id
_entity_poly.type
_entity_poly.pdbx_seq_one_letter_code
_entity_poly.pdbx_strand_id
1 'polypeptide(L)' 'MISFIGAGPGDPELLTIKGKKLIDAADVIIYAGSLVNPEVLAGRKPDAVVH' A
#
# COMPACT_ATOMS: atom_id res chain seq x y z
N MET A 1 7.35 9.23 -9.74
CA MET A 1 6.44 8.38 -10.55
C MET A 1 5.21 8.11 -9.72
N ILE A 2 4.00 8.16 -10.29
CA ILE A 2 2.74 7.86 -9.58
C ILE A 2 2.28 6.48 -10.03
N SER A 3 1.85 5.63 -9.10
CA SER A 3 1.35 4.28 -9.39
C SER A 3 0.01 4.08 -8.70
N PHE A 4 -1.01 3.70 -9.47
CA PHE A 4 -2.30 3.29 -8.94
C PHE A 4 -2.28 1.78 -8.69
N ILE A 5 -2.62 1.38 -7.47
CA ILE A 5 -2.54 -0.01 -7.01
C ILE A 5 -3.92 -0.40 -6.49
N GLY A 6 -4.45 -1.52 -6.97
CA GLY A 6 -5.60 -2.16 -6.31
C GLY A 6 -5.14 -2.85 -5.03
N ALA A 7 -5.70 -2.45 -3.89
CA ALA A 7 -5.36 -3.02 -2.58
C ALA A 7 -5.96 -4.42 -2.33
N GLY A 8 -6.74 -4.94 -3.29
CA GLY A 8 -7.49 -6.19 -3.11
C GLY A 8 -8.69 -6.02 -2.17
N PRO A 9 -9.25 -7.12 -1.65
CA PRO A 9 -10.43 -7.09 -0.78
C PRO A 9 -10.12 -6.77 0.69
N GLY A 10 -8.86 -6.52 1.05
CA GLY A 10 -8.43 -6.12 2.40
C GLY A 10 -7.46 -7.08 3.09
N ASP A 11 -7.35 -8.33 2.63
CA ASP A 11 -6.34 -9.27 3.11
C ASP A 11 -4.96 -8.93 2.49
N PRO A 12 -3.91 -8.67 3.28
CA PRO A 12 -2.56 -8.36 2.77
C PRO A 12 -1.97 -9.45 1.86
N GLU A 13 -2.33 -10.72 2.04
CA GLU A 13 -1.83 -11.82 1.22
C GLU A 13 -2.41 -11.80 -0.21
N LEU A 14 -3.54 -11.11 -0.41
CA LEU A 14 -4.19 -10.96 -1.71
C LEU A 14 -3.67 -9.78 -2.52
N LEU A 15 -2.69 -9.04 -2.01
CA LEU A 15 -2.01 -7.99 -2.75
C LEU A 15 -1.12 -8.61 -3.84
N THR A 16 -1.14 -8.03 -5.05
CA THR A 16 -0.21 -8.47 -6.09
C THR A 16 1.24 -8.24 -5.67
N ILE A 17 2.16 -9.14 -6.10
CA ILE A 17 3.60 -9.02 -5.81
C ILE A 17 4.15 -7.66 -6.26
N LYS A 18 3.70 -7.15 -7.42
CA LYS A 18 4.12 -5.83 -7.91
C LYS A 18 3.58 -4.68 -7.05
N GLY A 19 2.32 -4.75 -6.62
CA GLY A 19 1.72 -3.77 -5.72
C GLY A 19 2.49 -3.69 -4.40
N LYS A 20 2.80 -4.85 -3.80
CA LYS A 20 3.60 -4.92 -2.58
C LYS A 20 4.96 -4.24 -2.72
N LYS A 21 5.71 -4.58 -3.77
CA LYS A 21 7.03 -3.98 -4.04
C LYS A 21 6.97 -2.46 -4.21
N LEU A 22 5.91 -1.94 -4.81
CA LEU A 22 5.72 -0.50 -4.96
C LEU A 22 5.38 0.19 -3.64
N ILE A 23 4.52 -0.43 -2.82
CA ILE A 23 4.19 0.06 -1.46
C ILE A 23 5.43 0.07 -0.56
N ASP A 24 6.18 -1.04 -0.54
CA ASP A 24 7.39 -1.19 0.27
C ASP A 24 8.48 -0.16 -0.09
N ALA A 25 8.51 0.32 -1.35
CA ALA A 25 9.47 1.29 -1.86
C ALA A 25 8.96 2.74 -1.90
N ALA A 26 7.68 2.99 -1.61
CA ALA A 26 7.07 4.30 -1.74
C ALA A 26 7.52 5.25 -0.62
N ASP A 27 7.84 6.50 -1.00
CA ASP A 27 8.12 7.58 -0.04
C ASP A 27 6.82 8.27 0.44
N VAL A 28 5.77 8.22 -0.39
CA VAL A 28 4.44 8.76 -0.08
C VAL A 28 3.37 7.76 -0.52
N ILE A 29 2.41 7.48 0.37
CA ILE A 29 1.27 6.61 0.11
C ILE A 29 -0.01 7.38 0.38
N ILE A 30 -0.92 7.42 -0.59
CA ILE A 30 -2.26 7.97 -0.44
C ILE A 30 -3.23 6.81 -0.63
N TYR A 31 -4.09 6.55 0.35
CA TYR A 31 -5.04 5.42 0.28
C TYR A 31 -6.46 5.81 0.66
N ALA A 32 -7.42 5.01 0.22
CA ALA A 32 -8.85 5.27 0.44
C ALA A 32 -9.31 4.86 1.85
N GLY A 33 -8.69 5.45 2.90
CA GLY A 33 -9.09 5.36 4.30
C GLY A 33 -9.81 4.07 4.71
N SER A 34 -11.10 4.19 5.05
CA SER A 34 -11.94 3.10 5.56
C SER A 34 -12.13 1.90 4.63
N LEU A 35 -11.75 2.01 3.35
CA LEU A 35 -11.92 0.96 2.34
C LEU A 35 -10.68 0.06 2.17
N VAL A 36 -9.53 0.46 2.72
CA VAL A 36 -8.30 -0.31 2.63
C VAL A 36 -7.83 -0.65 4.04
N ASN A 37 -7.65 -1.94 4.30
CA ASN A 37 -7.05 -2.39 5.55
C ASN A 37 -5.61 -1.82 5.67
N PRO A 38 -5.29 -1.07 6.74
CA PRO A 38 -3.95 -0.51 6.95
C PRO A 38 -2.83 -1.56 6.97
N GLU A 39 -3.14 -2.81 7.31
CA GLU A 39 -2.16 -3.92 7.30
C GLU A 39 -1.57 -4.19 5.91
N VAL A 40 -2.30 -3.86 4.83
CA VAL A 40 -1.79 -3.95 3.45
C VAL A 40 -0.54 -3.06 3.26
N LEU A 41 -0.40 -2.01 4.08
CA LEU A 41 0.71 -1.06 4.04
C LEU A 41 1.81 -1.38 5.07
N ALA A 42 1.74 -2.50 5.79
CA ALA A 42 2.67 -2.81 6.88
C ALA A 42 4.14 -2.92 6.45
N GLY A 43 4.40 -3.24 5.18
CA GLY A 43 5.75 -3.31 4.60
C GLY A 43 6.32 -1.98 4.11
N ARG A 44 5.58 -0.87 4.24
CA ARG A 44 6.05 0.46 3.84
C ARG A 44 7.33 0.85 4.55
N LYS A 45 8.09 1.78 3.97
CA LYS A 45 9.25 2.36 4.66
C LYS A 45 8.83 3.00 5.99
N PRO A 46 9.67 2.93 7.04
CA PRO A 46 9.37 3.56 8.32
C PRO A 46 9.12 5.08 8.24
N ASP A 47 9.79 5.74 7.29
CA ASP A 47 9.71 7.18 7.02
C ASP A 47 8.73 7.55 5.90
N ALA A 48 8.00 6.58 5.34
CA ALA A 48 6.98 6.85 4.33
C ALA A 48 5.86 7.74 4.91
N VAL A 49 5.54 8.82 4.21
CA VAL A 49 4.41 9.69 4.57
C VAL A 49 3.12 9.03 4.09
N VAL A 50 2.13 8.89 4.98
CA VAL A 50 0.87 8.23 4.66
C VAL A 50 -0.31 9.16 4.90
N HIS A 51 -1.15 9.29 3.87
CA HIS A 51 -2.36 10.11 3.84
C HIS A 51 -3.59 9.25 3.59
#